data_AF-A0A4Y9Y040-F1
#
_entry.id   AF-A0A4Y9Y040-F1
#
_cell.length_a   1.000
_cell.length_b   1.000
_cell.length_c   1.000
_cell.angle_alpha   90.00
_cell.angle_beta   90.00
_cell.angle_gamma   90.00
#
_symmetry.space_group_name_H-M   'P 1'
#
loop_
_entity.id
_entity.type
_entity.pdbx_description
1 polymer ?
#
loop_
_entity_poly.entity_id
_entity_poly.type
_entity_poly.pdbx_seq_one_letter_code
_entity_poly.pdbx_strand_id
1 'polypeptide(L)'
;MDITNEVILAMANELKCLRQQLKEQTGGHKDENAEQMRSLQHENEKLPLELNGVRLHSPASSPEQLSSYESLRRQLNEVLRERDEELSMHAEIVRSMKSELSVLRNQYEEVKVKQDSAGNKHRSPGVSPSDTDSQETIDDGEDVLNPLTFLELQDGGKSERPSLCIYESPAGLNLWAAVRKELPDPSILDGVLHINPDSIIWHREGVKRCLLLHASRRFSLSNKDVWKSEDCTLTLEKGAARQLLCKSADKAWSYGGMYCCVGIWDISEEELRPLHPNHTLMNAIVQRTIMSGSKGGSATHVGKLIRELYRSGALSIRCYGMELVRRDAALDNALESCAIHRVDKKRGLDEEEGSSRKKQKSS
;
A
#
# COMPACT_ATOMS: atom_id res chain seq x y z
N MET A 1 27.86 29.26 32.34
CA MET A 1 28.33 28.75 31.03
C MET A 1 27.10 28.17 30.36
N ASP A 2 26.57 28.91 29.40
CA ASP A 2 25.21 28.77 28.89
C ASP A 2 25.14 27.70 27.81
N ILE A 3 25.04 26.44 28.25
CA ILE A 3 24.85 25.26 27.40
C ILE A 3 23.61 25.43 26.50
N THR A 4 22.61 26.17 26.96
CA THR A 4 21.39 26.47 26.21
C THR A 4 21.63 27.32 24.95
N ASN A 5 22.57 28.28 24.98
CA ASN A 5 22.84 29.13 23.83
C ASN A 5 23.62 28.39 22.73
N GLU A 6 24.51 27.47 23.11
CA GLU A 6 25.26 26.64 22.15
C GLU A 6 24.36 25.62 21.45
N VAL A 7 23.42 25.01 22.17
CA VAL A 7 22.43 24.08 21.59
C VAL A 7 21.50 24.81 20.63
N ILE A 8 21.03 26.01 20.97
CA ILE A 8 20.18 26.83 20.08
C ILE A 8 20.93 27.21 18.80
N LEU A 9 22.21 27.58 18.91
CA LEU A 9 23.06 27.88 17.75
C LEU A 9 23.34 26.64 16.89
N ALA A 10 23.54 25.47 17.49
CA ALA A 10 23.72 24.21 16.77
C ALA A 10 22.46 23.84 15.98
N MET A 11 21.28 23.90 16.61
CA MET A 11 19.99 23.63 15.97
C MET A 11 19.68 24.63 14.85
N ALA A 12 20.00 25.91 15.04
CA ALA A 12 19.81 26.93 14.01
C ALA A 12 20.69 26.69 12.77
N ASN A 13 21.92 26.22 12.98
CA ASN A 13 22.83 25.85 11.90
C ASN A 13 22.37 24.59 11.17
N GLU A 14 21.86 23.59 11.89
CA GLU A 14 21.33 22.36 11.31
C GLU A 14 20.07 22.62 10.47
N LEU A 15 19.13 23.44 10.97
CA LEU A 15 17.98 23.92 10.22
C LEU A 15 18.36 24.70 8.95
N LYS A 16 19.42 25.51 9.02
CA LYS A 16 19.94 26.23 7.85
C LYS A 16 20.51 25.25 6.81
N CYS A 17 21.22 24.22 7.26
CA CYS A 17 21.78 23.18 6.39
C CYS A 17 20.68 22.35 5.72
N LEU A 18 19.66 21.94 6.47
CA LEU A 18 18.50 21.20 5.94
C LEU A 18 17.72 22.03 4.92
N ARG A 19 17.51 23.33 5.16
CA ARG A 19 16.87 24.24 4.19
C ARG A 19 17.69 24.40 2.91
N GLN A 20 19.02 24.44 3.04
CA GLN A 20 19.94 24.50 1.92
C GLN A 20 19.86 23.20 1.09
N GLN A 21 19.91 22.03 1.73
CA GLN A 21 19.75 20.72 1.09
C GLN A 21 18.39 20.58 0.40
N LEU A 22 17.32 21.02 1.06
CA LEU A 22 15.97 20.97 0.47
C LEU A 22 15.88 21.88 -0.76
N LYS A 23 16.53 23.05 -0.73
CA LYS A 23 16.58 24.00 -1.86
C LYS A 23 17.44 23.49 -3.01
N GLU A 24 18.51 22.75 -2.72
CA GLU A 24 19.35 22.08 -3.72
C GLU A 24 18.62 20.87 -4.34
N GLN A 25 17.89 20.08 -3.55
CA GLN A 25 17.06 18.98 -4.05
C GLN A 25 15.84 19.46 -4.88
N THR A 26 15.15 20.52 -4.45
CA THR A 26 14.02 21.07 -5.21
C THR A 26 14.45 21.93 -6.41
N GLY A 27 15.68 22.45 -6.41
CA GLY A 27 16.30 23.11 -7.55
C GLY A 27 16.74 22.13 -8.63
N GLY A 28 17.42 21.04 -8.26
CA GLY A 28 17.89 20.01 -9.18
C GLY A 28 16.77 19.23 -9.86
N HIS A 29 15.74 18.82 -9.10
CA HIS A 29 14.66 17.99 -9.66
C HIS A 29 13.75 18.71 -10.66
N LYS A 30 13.66 20.05 -10.63
CA LYS A 30 12.87 20.77 -11.64
C LYS A 30 13.57 20.78 -13.00
N ASP A 31 14.89 20.97 -13.00
CA ASP A 31 15.68 21.00 -14.22
C ASP A 31 15.91 19.58 -14.77
N GLU A 32 16.16 18.59 -13.90
CA GLU A 32 16.27 17.18 -14.28
C GLU A 32 14.96 16.64 -14.84
N ASN A 33 13.80 16.96 -14.24
CA ASN A 33 12.51 16.51 -14.76
C ASN A 33 12.17 17.20 -16.08
N ALA A 34 12.53 18.48 -16.26
CA ALA A 34 12.36 19.19 -17.53
C ALA A 34 13.31 18.67 -18.62
N GLU A 35 14.52 18.24 -18.26
CA GLU A 35 15.49 17.64 -19.18
C GLU A 35 15.11 16.20 -19.55
N GLN A 36 14.59 15.42 -18.59
CA GLN A 36 14.06 14.08 -18.80
C GLN A 36 12.80 14.11 -19.67
N MET A 37 11.89 15.07 -19.46
CA MET A 37 10.74 15.30 -20.34
C MET A 37 11.15 15.71 -21.76
N ARG A 38 12.17 16.57 -21.91
CA ARG A 38 12.72 16.92 -23.24
C ARG A 38 13.39 15.72 -23.93
N SER A 39 14.11 14.89 -23.17
CA SER A 39 14.71 13.66 -23.69
C SER A 39 13.64 12.67 -24.17
N LEU A 40 12.58 12.47 -23.38
CA LEU A 40 11.45 11.60 -23.76
C LEU A 40 10.69 12.14 -24.97
N GLN A 41 10.51 13.46 -25.08
CA GLN A 41 9.93 14.08 -26.26
C GLN A 41 10.80 13.83 -27.51
N HIS A 42 12.11 14.02 -27.40
CA HIS A 42 13.03 13.74 -28.50
C HIS A 42 13.04 12.27 -28.92
N GLU A 43 12.99 11.35 -27.96
CA GLU A 43 12.91 9.91 -28.23
C GLU A 43 11.57 9.53 -28.90
N ASN A 44 10.46 10.15 -28.48
CA ASN A 44 9.15 10.00 -29.12
C ASN A 44 9.09 10.58 -30.54
N GLU A 45 9.85 11.62 -30.85
CA GLU A 45 9.99 12.16 -32.21
C GLU A 45 10.86 11.28 -33.10
N LYS A 46 11.84 10.58 -32.51
CA LYS A 46 12.77 9.69 -33.20
C LYS A 46 12.16 8.33 -33.54
N LEU A 47 11.33 7.77 -32.66
CA LEU A 47 10.67 6.46 -32.84
C LEU A 47 9.88 6.32 -34.16
N PRO A 48 9.09 7.30 -34.63
CA PRO A 48 8.42 7.26 -35.93
C PRO A 48 9.39 7.18 -37.12
N LEU A 49 10.55 7.84 -37.04
CA LEU A 49 11.57 7.82 -38.08
C LEU A 49 12.26 6.44 -38.15
N GLU A 50 12.56 5.85 -36.99
CA GLU A 50 13.14 4.50 -36.91
C GLU A 50 12.13 3.42 -37.37
N LEU A 51 10.86 3.54 -37.00
CA LEU A 51 9.79 2.63 -37.44
C LEU A 51 9.51 2.72 -38.96
N ASN A 52 9.64 3.92 -39.55
CA ASN A 52 9.56 4.10 -40.99
C ASN A 52 10.81 3.60 -41.73
N GLY A 53 11.99 3.64 -41.10
CA GLY A 53 13.23 3.06 -41.64
C GLY A 53 13.23 1.52 -41.67
N VAL A 54 12.66 0.88 -40.66
CA VAL A 54 12.55 -0.60 -40.56
C VAL A 54 11.53 -1.19 -41.55
N ARG A 55 10.64 -0.36 -42.12
CA ARG A 55 9.63 -0.78 -43.11
C ARG A 55 10.17 -1.18 -44.48
N LEU A 56 11.43 -0.87 -44.80
CA LEU A 56 12.01 -1.25 -46.09
C LEU A 56 12.25 -2.76 -46.25
N HIS A 57 12.15 -3.57 -45.18
CA HIS A 57 12.44 -5.01 -45.22
C HIS A 57 11.35 -5.92 -44.65
N SER A 58 10.15 -5.40 -44.33
CA SER A 58 9.05 -6.23 -43.83
C SER A 58 7.94 -6.38 -44.88
N PRO A 59 7.59 -7.60 -45.32
CA PRO A 59 6.59 -7.81 -46.35
C PRO A 59 5.20 -7.42 -45.82
N ALA A 60 4.57 -6.44 -46.49
CA ALA A 60 3.15 -6.11 -46.50
C ALA A 60 2.37 -6.41 -45.20
N SER A 61 2.57 -5.57 -44.17
CA SER A 61 1.55 -5.41 -43.12
C SER A 61 0.32 -4.73 -43.72
N SER A 62 -0.87 -5.29 -43.48
CA SER A 62 -2.11 -4.83 -44.09
C SER A 62 -2.39 -3.36 -43.74
N PRO A 63 -2.96 -2.57 -44.67
CA PRO A 63 -3.26 -1.14 -44.44
C PRO A 63 -4.21 -0.89 -43.24
N GLU A 64 -4.92 -1.90 -42.77
CA GLU A 64 -5.82 -1.82 -41.61
C GLU A 64 -5.06 -1.73 -40.27
N GLN A 65 -3.87 -2.33 -40.13
CA GLN A 65 -3.10 -2.28 -38.88
C GLN A 65 -2.47 -0.89 -38.62
N LEU A 66 -2.14 -0.16 -39.68
CA LEU A 66 -1.66 1.22 -39.60
C LEU A 66 -2.69 2.19 -39.05
N SER A 67 -3.94 2.02 -39.50
CA SER A 67 -5.08 2.82 -39.06
C SER A 67 -5.33 2.68 -37.55
N SER A 68 -5.23 1.44 -37.03
CA SER A 68 -5.40 1.15 -35.60
C SER A 68 -4.31 1.79 -34.73
N TYR A 69 -3.05 1.72 -35.16
CA TYR A 69 -1.93 2.33 -34.42
C TYR A 69 -2.01 3.87 -34.39
N GLU A 70 -2.32 4.51 -35.52
CA GLU A 70 -2.50 5.97 -35.54
C GLU A 70 -3.67 6.43 -34.66
N SER A 71 -4.77 5.66 -34.64
CA SER A 71 -5.91 5.91 -33.77
C SER A 71 -5.51 5.85 -32.29
N LEU A 72 -4.80 4.78 -31.88
CA LEU A 72 -4.32 4.62 -30.51
C LEU A 72 -3.34 5.73 -30.12
N ARG A 73 -2.45 6.14 -31.02
CA ARG A 73 -1.51 7.24 -30.79
C ARG A 73 -2.24 8.56 -30.58
N ARG A 74 -3.28 8.86 -31.38
CA ARG A 74 -4.10 10.07 -31.18
C ARG A 74 -4.84 10.04 -29.85
N GLN A 75 -5.44 8.90 -29.49
CA GLN A 75 -6.12 8.74 -28.20
C GLN A 75 -5.16 8.92 -27.02
N LEU A 76 -3.96 8.33 -27.10
CA LEU A 76 -2.94 8.50 -26.05
C LEU A 76 -2.52 9.97 -25.92
N ASN A 77 -2.27 10.66 -27.04
CA ASN A 77 -1.91 12.08 -27.01
C ASN A 77 -3.02 12.94 -26.42
N GLU A 78 -4.29 12.62 -26.70
CA GLU A 78 -5.42 13.35 -26.13
C GLU A 78 -5.53 13.14 -24.61
N VAL A 79 -5.39 11.90 -24.14
CA VAL A 79 -5.37 11.59 -22.70
C VAL A 79 -4.20 12.27 -21.99
N LEU A 80 -3.03 12.33 -22.61
CA LEU A 80 -1.88 13.05 -22.07
C LEU A 80 -2.15 14.56 -21.97
N ARG A 81 -2.77 15.16 -22.99
CA ARG A 81 -3.18 16.56 -22.98
C ARG A 81 -4.22 16.86 -21.89
N GLU A 82 -5.25 16.04 -21.77
CA GLU A 82 -6.27 16.16 -20.71
C GLU A 82 -5.63 16.08 -19.31
N ARG A 83 -4.66 15.17 -19.13
CA ARG A 83 -3.93 15.04 -17.86
C ARG A 83 -3.07 16.26 -17.55
N ASP A 84 -2.39 16.83 -18.54
CA ASP A 84 -1.60 18.05 -18.36
C ASP A 84 -2.50 19.25 -17.97
N GLU A 85 -3.69 19.33 -18.57
CA GLU A 85 -4.71 20.33 -18.21
C GLU A 85 -5.23 20.11 -16.78
N GLU A 86 -5.53 18.86 -16.38
CA GLU A 86 -5.94 18.51 -15.01
C GLU A 86 -4.85 18.86 -13.98
N LEU A 87 -3.59 18.53 -14.26
CA LEU A 87 -2.46 18.87 -13.40
C LEU A 87 -2.27 20.39 -13.28
N SER A 88 -2.48 21.14 -14.36
CA SER A 88 -2.45 22.60 -14.35
C SER A 88 -3.55 23.18 -13.44
N MET A 89 -4.79 22.70 -13.60
CA MET A 89 -5.92 23.10 -12.74
C MET A 89 -5.68 22.76 -11.28
N HIS A 90 -5.20 21.54 -10.99
CA HIS A 90 -4.90 21.12 -9.63
C HIS A 90 -3.79 21.98 -8.99
N ALA A 91 -2.75 22.32 -9.75
CA ALA A 91 -1.69 23.23 -9.30
C ALA A 91 -2.23 24.64 -8.98
N GLU A 92 -3.23 25.12 -9.72
CA GLU A 92 -3.90 26.39 -9.45
C GLU A 92 -4.76 26.35 -8.19
N ILE A 93 -5.55 25.28 -8.00
CA ILE A 93 -6.33 25.06 -6.77
C ILE A 93 -5.41 25.01 -5.54
N VAL A 94 -4.34 24.23 -5.60
CA VAL A 94 -3.36 24.14 -4.51
C VAL A 94 -2.72 25.49 -4.21
N ARG A 95 -2.44 26.30 -5.24
CA ARG A 95 -1.92 27.66 -5.08
C ARG A 95 -2.94 28.57 -4.37
N SER A 96 -4.21 28.49 -4.75
CA SER A 96 -5.30 29.24 -4.11
C SER A 96 -5.45 28.85 -2.64
N MET A 97 -5.55 27.55 -2.34
CA MET A 97 -5.66 27.06 -0.96
C MET A 97 -4.46 27.48 -0.10
N LYS A 98 -3.24 27.45 -0.65
CA LYS A 98 -2.04 27.94 0.06
C LYS A 98 -2.13 29.44 0.37
N SER A 99 -2.64 30.25 -0.55
CA SER A 99 -2.85 31.68 -0.29
C SER A 99 -3.92 31.91 0.77
N GLU A 100 -5.03 31.19 0.75
CA GLU A 100 -6.11 31.30 1.74
C GLU A 100 -5.64 30.90 3.14
N LEU A 101 -4.91 29.78 3.25
CA LEU A 101 -4.29 29.36 4.51
C LEU A 101 -3.29 30.39 5.03
N SER A 102 -2.52 31.04 4.14
CA SER A 102 -1.61 32.11 4.56
C SER A 102 -2.36 33.32 5.11
N VAL A 103 -3.51 33.68 4.53
CA VAL A 103 -4.34 34.78 5.02
C VAL A 103 -4.94 34.42 6.38
N LEU A 104 -5.52 33.23 6.53
CA LEU A 104 -6.08 32.75 7.80
C LEU A 104 -5.03 32.67 8.90
N ARG A 105 -3.82 32.20 8.57
CA ARG A 105 -2.69 32.18 9.52
C ARG A 105 -2.33 33.58 10.00
N ASN A 106 -2.24 34.55 9.09
CA ASN A 106 -1.94 35.94 9.46
C ASN A 106 -3.05 36.54 10.34
N GLN A 107 -4.32 36.27 10.04
CA GLN A 107 -5.45 36.70 10.87
C GLN A 107 -5.41 36.07 12.26
N TYR A 108 -5.08 34.78 12.36
CA TYR A 108 -4.95 34.09 13.64
C TYR A 108 -3.84 34.71 14.51
N GLU A 109 -2.66 34.97 13.93
CA GLU A 109 -1.56 35.61 14.65
C GLU A 109 -1.93 37.04 15.10
N GLU A 110 -2.66 37.81 14.30
CA GLU A 110 -3.15 39.13 14.71
C GLU A 110 -4.13 39.06 15.90
N VAL A 111 -5.02 38.06 15.93
CA VAL A 111 -5.95 37.85 17.05
C VAL A 111 -5.19 37.41 18.30
N LYS A 112 -4.23 36.50 18.15
CA LYS A 112 -3.39 36.00 19.25
C LYS A 112 -2.60 37.14 19.91
N VAL A 113 -1.95 37.99 19.11
CA VAL A 113 -1.21 39.16 19.63
C VAL A 113 -2.13 40.15 20.37
N LYS A 114 -3.37 40.34 19.89
CA LYS A 114 -4.36 41.19 20.59
C LYS A 114 -4.82 40.60 21.91
N GLN A 115 -4.99 39.28 21.99
CA GLN A 115 -5.40 38.57 23.20
C GLN A 115 -4.31 38.63 24.28
N ASP A 116 -3.04 38.43 23.89
CA ASP A 116 -1.89 38.51 24.80
C ASP A 116 -1.65 39.95 25.30
N SER A 117 -1.97 40.95 24.48
CA SER A 117 -1.85 42.38 24.85
C SER A 117 -2.95 42.86 25.81
N ALA A 118 -4.12 42.20 25.82
CA ALA A 118 -5.24 42.57 26.69
C ALA A 118 -5.17 41.93 28.09
N GLY A 119 -4.41 40.84 28.26
CA GLY A 119 -4.34 40.06 29.50
C GLY A 119 -3.45 40.63 30.63
N ASN A 120 -2.65 41.68 30.39
CA ASN A 120 -1.57 42.07 31.32
C ASN A 120 -1.87 43.27 32.24
N LYS A 121 -3.15 43.50 32.61
CA LYS A 121 -3.55 44.55 33.57
C LYS A 121 -4.35 44.01 34.76
N HIS A 122 -3.79 43.06 35.51
CA HIS A 122 -4.08 42.97 36.94
C HIS A 122 -2.91 42.35 37.70
N ARG A 123 -1.94 43.20 38.05
CA ARG A 123 -0.85 42.87 38.96
C ARG A 123 -1.31 43.20 40.38
N SER A 124 -1.79 42.21 41.10
CA SER A 124 -1.80 42.21 42.57
C SER A 124 -0.51 41.56 43.04
N PRO A 125 0.26 42.16 43.95
CA PRO A 125 1.49 41.58 44.45
C PRO A 125 1.16 40.69 45.65
N GLY A 126 1.48 39.40 45.56
CA GLY A 126 1.44 38.56 46.76
C GLY A 126 1.54 37.07 46.50
N VAL A 127 2.72 36.53 46.86
CA VAL A 127 2.96 35.14 47.28
C VAL A 127 3.26 34.11 46.18
N SER A 128 4.57 33.91 46.01
CA SER A 128 5.34 32.65 45.97
C SER A 128 4.90 31.40 45.18
N PRO A 129 5.90 30.61 44.74
CA PRO A 129 5.86 29.89 43.48
C PRO A 129 5.88 28.37 43.69
N SER A 130 4.95 27.65 43.07
CA SER A 130 5.10 26.25 42.68
C SER A 130 3.77 25.84 42.11
N ASP A 131 3.65 25.82 40.78
CA ASP A 131 2.93 24.76 40.08
C ASP A 131 3.32 24.86 38.61
N THR A 132 4.01 23.81 38.19
CA THR A 132 4.50 23.55 36.85
C THR A 132 3.30 23.42 35.92
N ASP A 133 2.99 24.48 35.19
CA ASP A 133 2.04 24.45 34.07
C ASP A 133 2.73 23.71 32.92
N SER A 134 2.62 22.38 32.96
CA SER A 134 2.97 21.50 31.86
C SER A 134 1.96 21.71 30.76
N GLN A 135 2.25 22.69 29.91
CA GLN A 135 1.54 22.93 28.67
C GLN A 135 1.75 21.70 27.77
N GLU A 136 0.88 20.69 27.91
CA GLU A 136 0.68 19.61 26.95
C GLU A 136 0.28 20.28 25.63
N THR A 137 1.27 20.58 24.81
CA THR A 137 1.09 20.69 23.37
C THR A 137 0.57 19.33 22.92
N ILE A 138 -0.75 19.26 22.72
CA ILE A 138 -1.40 18.21 21.94
C ILE A 138 -0.70 18.27 20.59
N ASP A 139 0.26 17.37 20.43
CA ASP A 139 0.95 17.14 19.17
C ASP A 139 -0.08 16.45 18.28
N ASP A 140 -0.93 17.27 17.63
CA ASP A 140 -1.68 16.90 16.43
C ASP A 140 -0.72 16.67 15.24
N GLY A 141 0.54 16.33 15.52
CA GLY A 141 1.38 15.58 14.62
C GLY A 141 0.66 14.26 14.37
N GLU A 142 -0.10 14.22 13.28
CA GLU A 142 -0.36 12.97 12.58
C GLU A 142 0.99 12.30 12.41
N ASP A 143 1.36 11.42 13.35
CA ASP A 143 2.53 10.58 13.25
C ASP A 143 2.36 9.83 11.94
N VAL A 144 3.06 10.32 10.91
CA VAL A 144 3.07 9.74 9.58
C VAL A 144 3.88 8.45 9.72
N LEU A 145 3.26 7.45 10.33
CA LEU A 145 3.82 6.12 10.50
C LEU A 145 4.15 5.61 9.11
N ASN A 146 5.43 5.42 8.82
CA ASN A 146 5.87 4.86 7.56
C ASN A 146 5.55 3.35 7.56
N PRO A 147 5.06 2.75 6.46
CA PRO A 147 4.83 1.32 6.36
C PRO A 147 6.02 0.43 6.79
N LEU A 148 7.24 0.88 6.54
CA LEU A 148 8.46 0.20 7.00
C LEU A 148 8.57 0.24 8.52
N THR A 149 8.43 1.43 9.12
CA THR A 149 8.46 1.59 10.59
C THR A 149 7.32 0.83 11.27
N PHE A 150 6.16 0.74 10.64
CA PHE A 150 5.02 -0.04 11.14
C PHE A 150 5.33 -1.54 11.21
N LEU A 151 6.05 -2.08 10.22
CA LEU A 151 6.51 -3.46 10.20
C LEU A 151 7.78 -3.71 11.02
N GLU A 152 8.46 -2.69 11.50
CA GLU A 152 9.68 -2.82 12.32
C GLU A 152 9.45 -2.48 13.80
N LEU A 153 8.29 -1.91 14.13
CA LEU A 153 7.94 -1.52 15.49
C LEU A 153 7.97 -2.75 16.40
N GLN A 154 9.04 -2.88 17.18
CA GLN A 154 9.17 -3.98 18.13
C GLN A 154 8.11 -3.86 19.21
N ASP A 155 7.32 -4.92 19.38
CA ASP A 155 6.51 -5.07 20.59
C ASP A 155 7.49 -5.27 21.75
N GLY A 156 7.58 -4.30 22.65
CA GLY A 156 8.43 -4.37 23.85
C GLY A 156 8.03 -5.49 24.85
N GLY A 157 7.14 -6.41 24.48
CA GLY A 157 6.64 -7.49 25.31
C GLY A 157 7.05 -8.87 24.82
N LYS A 158 7.46 -9.75 25.75
CA LYS A 158 7.69 -11.19 25.55
C LYS A 158 6.39 -11.98 25.28
N SER A 159 5.58 -11.51 24.36
CA SER A 159 4.30 -12.12 24.02
C SER A 159 4.52 -13.30 23.07
N GLU A 160 3.93 -14.45 23.40
CA GLU A 160 3.92 -15.63 22.55
C GLU A 160 3.54 -15.23 21.12
N ARG A 161 4.34 -15.66 20.15
CA ARG A 161 4.14 -15.34 18.74
C ARG A 161 2.87 -16.06 18.27
N PRO A 162 1.79 -15.35 17.95
CA PRO A 162 0.62 -16.01 17.41
C PRO A 162 1.01 -16.60 16.05
N SER A 163 0.68 -17.87 15.83
CA SER A 163 0.84 -18.55 14.54
C SER A 163 -0.46 -18.47 13.74
N LEU A 164 -0.35 -18.48 12.41
CA LEU A 164 -1.51 -18.68 11.55
C LEU A 164 -2.02 -20.11 11.72
N CYS A 165 -3.32 -20.27 11.99
CA CYS A 165 -3.92 -21.60 11.93
C CYS A 165 -4.26 -21.94 10.48
N ILE A 166 -3.85 -23.11 10.02
CA ILE A 166 -4.02 -23.57 8.63
C ILE A 166 -5.12 -24.63 8.58
N TYR A 167 -6.16 -24.32 7.84
CA TYR A 167 -7.37 -25.12 7.64
C TYR A 167 -7.44 -25.59 6.19
N GLU A 168 -7.54 -26.90 5.99
CA GLU A 168 -7.74 -27.48 4.66
C GLU A 168 -9.18 -27.88 4.44
N SER A 169 -9.75 -27.44 3.33
CA SER A 169 -11.09 -27.91 2.95
C SER A 169 -11.03 -29.42 2.64
N PRO A 170 -11.91 -30.24 3.22
CA PRO A 170 -12.08 -31.62 2.79
C PRO A 170 -12.39 -31.69 1.29
N ALA A 171 -11.91 -32.74 0.62
CA ALA A 171 -12.09 -32.90 -0.82
C ALA A 171 -13.58 -32.87 -1.21
N GLY A 172 -13.92 -32.05 -2.20
CA GLY A 172 -15.30 -31.92 -2.70
C GLY A 172 -16.24 -31.08 -1.83
N LEU A 173 -15.79 -30.58 -0.67
CA LEU A 173 -16.59 -29.71 0.19
C LEU A 173 -16.35 -28.24 -0.16
N ASN A 174 -17.42 -27.44 -0.19
CA ASN A 174 -17.29 -25.99 -0.16
C ASN A 174 -17.17 -25.54 1.30
N LEU A 175 -15.93 -25.37 1.77
CA LEU A 175 -15.64 -24.98 3.16
C LEU A 175 -16.48 -23.79 3.62
N TRP A 176 -16.65 -22.76 2.78
CA TRP A 176 -17.40 -21.57 3.18
C TRP A 176 -18.89 -21.84 3.35
N ALA A 177 -19.47 -22.71 2.50
CA ALA A 177 -20.86 -23.12 2.68
C ALA A 177 -21.07 -23.94 3.96
N ALA A 178 -20.06 -24.72 4.39
CA ALA A 178 -20.10 -25.45 5.65
C ALA A 178 -19.94 -24.52 6.86
N VAL A 179 -18.92 -23.65 6.83
CA VAL A 179 -18.66 -22.64 7.87
C VAL A 179 -19.88 -21.74 8.09
N ARG A 180 -20.57 -21.33 7.02
CA ARG A 180 -21.83 -20.55 7.13
C ARG A 180 -22.97 -21.27 7.84
N LYS A 181 -23.00 -22.61 7.81
CA LYS A 181 -24.02 -23.40 8.51
C LYS A 181 -23.70 -23.57 9.98
N GLU A 182 -22.41 -23.64 10.31
CA GLU A 182 -21.92 -23.82 11.68
C GLU A 182 -21.86 -22.50 12.47
N LEU A 183 -21.68 -21.36 11.79
CA LEU A 183 -21.67 -20.05 12.46
C LEU A 183 -23.08 -19.56 12.77
N PRO A 184 -23.40 -19.33 14.06
CA PRO A 184 -24.72 -18.84 14.46
C PRO A 184 -24.91 -17.35 14.14
N ASP A 185 -23.83 -16.57 14.10
CA ASP A 185 -23.86 -15.13 13.83
C ASP A 185 -23.39 -14.83 12.39
N PRO A 186 -24.29 -14.43 11.48
CA PRO A 186 -23.93 -14.10 10.11
C PRO A 186 -23.07 -12.83 10.01
N SER A 187 -23.12 -11.94 11.00
CA SER A 187 -22.36 -10.67 10.95
C SER A 187 -20.85 -10.89 10.99
N ILE A 188 -20.39 -11.99 11.60
CA ILE A 188 -18.98 -12.40 11.59
C ILE A 188 -18.52 -12.65 10.15
N LEU A 189 -19.36 -13.27 9.32
CA LEU A 189 -19.06 -13.62 7.94
C LEU A 189 -19.04 -12.40 7.02
N ASP A 190 -19.91 -11.42 7.27
CA ASP A 190 -19.94 -10.16 6.53
C ASP A 190 -18.67 -9.32 6.78
N GLY A 191 -18.07 -9.48 7.97
CA GLY A 191 -16.80 -8.87 8.35
C GLY A 191 -15.55 -9.57 7.81
N VAL A 192 -15.69 -10.66 7.05
CA VAL A 192 -14.56 -11.47 6.57
C VAL A 192 -13.97 -10.89 5.29
N LEU A 193 -12.66 -10.62 5.35
CA LEU A 193 -11.85 -10.23 4.22
C LEU A 193 -11.02 -11.41 3.72
N HIS A 194 -11.33 -11.87 2.51
CA HIS A 194 -10.56 -12.89 1.81
C HIS A 194 -9.34 -12.26 1.13
N ILE A 195 -8.17 -12.67 1.55
CA ILE A 195 -6.89 -12.13 1.10
C ILE A 195 -6.16 -13.18 0.26
N ASN A 196 -5.56 -12.74 -0.84
CA ASN A 196 -4.63 -13.55 -1.61
C ASN A 196 -3.23 -13.39 -0.98
N PRO A 197 -2.45 -14.47 -0.78
CA PRO A 197 -1.12 -14.45 -0.19
C PRO A 197 -0.18 -13.45 -0.87
N ASP A 198 -0.34 -13.23 -2.17
CA ASP A 198 0.41 -12.22 -2.93
C ASP A 198 -0.17 -10.80 -2.76
N SER A 199 -0.82 -10.50 -1.64
CA SER A 199 -1.37 -9.17 -1.30
C SER A 199 -1.11 -8.80 0.15
N ILE A 200 -0.35 -9.62 0.89
CA ILE A 200 -0.12 -9.43 2.30
C ILE A 200 1.36 -9.59 2.61
N ILE A 201 1.90 -8.66 3.39
CA ILE A 201 3.24 -8.75 3.97
C ILE A 201 3.06 -8.91 5.47
N TRP A 202 3.46 -10.05 6.01
CA TRP A 202 3.44 -10.29 7.45
C TRP A 202 4.67 -9.67 8.11
N HIS A 203 4.50 -9.22 9.35
CA HIS A 203 5.63 -8.87 10.21
C HIS A 203 6.61 -10.05 10.34
N ARG A 204 7.92 -9.78 10.34
CA ARG A 204 8.95 -10.84 10.33
C ARG A 204 8.88 -11.75 11.54
N GLU A 205 8.43 -11.22 12.68
CA GLU A 205 8.39 -11.94 13.95
C GLU A 205 7.04 -12.60 14.27
N GLY A 206 6.02 -12.49 13.40
CA GLY A 206 4.75 -13.17 13.61
C GLY A 206 3.56 -12.51 12.93
N VAL A 207 2.35 -12.94 13.31
CA VAL A 207 1.10 -12.52 12.64
C VAL A 207 0.48 -11.26 13.24
N LYS A 208 1.09 -10.67 14.27
CA LYS A 208 0.48 -9.54 14.99
C LYS A 208 0.22 -8.32 14.11
N ARG A 209 1.09 -8.06 13.14
CA ARG A 209 0.94 -6.97 12.19
C ARG A 209 1.14 -7.47 10.77
N CYS A 210 0.41 -6.86 9.85
CA CYS A 210 0.62 -7.08 8.44
C CYS A 210 0.27 -5.83 7.63
N LEU A 211 0.82 -5.77 6.42
CA LEU A 211 0.43 -4.81 5.41
C LEU A 211 -0.45 -5.51 4.38
N LEU A 212 -1.64 -5.01 4.12
CA LEU A 212 -2.46 -5.41 2.98
C LEU A 212 -2.23 -4.46 1.82
N LEU A 213 -1.97 -5.00 0.64
CA LEU A 213 -1.59 -4.24 -0.54
C LEU A 213 -2.61 -4.44 -1.65
N HIS A 214 -3.15 -3.32 -2.11
CA HIS A 214 -4.16 -3.28 -3.16
C HIS A 214 -3.79 -2.25 -4.21
N ALA A 215 -4.16 -2.51 -5.46
CA ALA A 215 -4.12 -1.48 -6.49
C ALA A 215 -5.08 -0.35 -6.11
N SER A 216 -4.62 0.91 -6.11
CA SER A 216 -5.48 2.08 -5.84
C SER A 216 -6.57 2.24 -6.89
N ARG A 217 -6.28 1.83 -8.12
CA ARG A 217 -7.18 1.84 -9.27
C ARG A 217 -7.17 0.49 -9.98
N ARG A 218 -8.28 0.16 -10.61
CA ARG A 218 -8.43 -0.97 -11.52
C ARG A 218 -8.90 -0.47 -12.87
N PHE A 219 -8.59 -1.23 -13.90
CA PHE A 219 -8.98 -0.95 -15.26
C PHE A 219 -9.76 -2.13 -15.80
N SER A 220 -11.01 -1.90 -16.19
CA SER A 220 -11.84 -2.88 -16.86
C SER A 220 -11.92 -2.55 -18.35
N LEU A 221 -11.71 -3.57 -19.18
CA LEU A 221 -11.91 -3.42 -20.62
C LEU A 221 -13.41 -3.59 -20.89
N SER A 222 -14.10 -2.49 -21.16
CA SER A 222 -15.51 -2.51 -21.52
C SER A 222 -15.69 -2.88 -23.01
N ASN A 223 -16.92 -3.23 -23.42
CA ASN A 223 -17.22 -3.58 -24.80
C ASN A 223 -16.67 -2.51 -25.76
N LYS A 224 -15.79 -2.90 -26.69
CA LYS A 224 -15.17 -2.08 -27.76
C LYS A 224 -13.90 -1.29 -27.38
N ASP A 225 -12.92 -1.94 -26.76
CA ASP A 225 -11.56 -1.40 -26.57
C ASP A 225 -11.45 -0.13 -25.69
N VAL A 226 -12.54 0.27 -25.01
CA VAL A 226 -12.53 1.40 -24.08
C VAL A 226 -12.22 0.89 -22.68
N TRP A 227 -11.07 1.32 -22.17
CA TRP A 227 -10.68 1.13 -20.78
C TRP A 227 -11.49 2.05 -19.87
N LYS A 228 -12.11 1.47 -18.84
CA LYS A 228 -12.74 2.22 -17.76
C LYS A 228 -11.88 2.08 -16.51
N SER A 229 -11.55 3.20 -15.88
CA SER A 229 -10.96 3.18 -14.55
C SER A 229 -12.05 3.01 -13.51
N GLU A 230 -11.82 2.11 -12.58
CA GLU A 230 -12.63 1.87 -11.39
C GLU A 230 -11.73 2.08 -10.18
N ASP A 231 -12.26 2.70 -9.12
CA ASP A 231 -11.52 2.84 -7.87
C ASP A 231 -11.31 1.49 -7.19
N CYS A 232 -10.41 1.45 -6.22
CA CYS A 232 -10.15 0.25 -5.43
C CYS A 232 -11.45 -0.29 -4.83
N THR A 233 -11.77 -1.56 -5.13
CA THR A 233 -12.98 -2.21 -4.58
C THR A 233 -12.90 -2.44 -3.08
N LEU A 234 -11.69 -2.38 -2.50
CA LEU A 234 -11.49 -2.51 -1.07
C LEU A 234 -11.21 -1.12 -0.49
N THR A 235 -12.21 -0.56 0.18
CA THR A 235 -12.09 0.63 1.01
C THR A 235 -12.16 0.21 2.48
N LEU A 236 -11.05 0.37 3.20
CA LEU A 236 -11.00 0.20 4.65
C LEU A 236 -10.74 1.57 5.26
N GLU A 237 -11.51 1.92 6.28
CA GLU A 237 -11.29 3.12 7.08
C GLU A 237 -10.34 2.82 8.23
N LYS A 238 -9.62 3.83 8.72
CA LYS A 238 -8.83 3.72 9.94
C LYS A 238 -9.78 3.40 11.11
N GLY A 239 -9.42 2.41 11.92
CA GLY A 239 -10.27 1.84 12.97
C GLY A 239 -11.17 0.70 12.52
N ALA A 240 -11.30 0.44 11.20
CA ALA A 240 -12.14 -0.65 10.71
C ALA A 240 -11.55 -2.02 11.09
N ALA A 241 -12.35 -2.85 11.76
CA ALA A 241 -11.98 -4.22 12.10
C ALA A 241 -12.52 -5.22 11.07
N ARG A 242 -11.69 -6.19 10.67
CA ARG A 242 -12.05 -7.26 9.73
C ARG A 242 -11.45 -8.60 10.15
N GLN A 243 -12.17 -9.69 9.89
CA GLN A 243 -11.62 -11.04 10.02
C GLN A 243 -10.75 -11.33 8.80
N LEU A 244 -9.48 -11.70 8.99
CA LEU A 244 -8.57 -11.96 7.88
C LEU A 244 -8.47 -13.46 7.61
N LEU A 245 -8.87 -13.87 6.40
CA LEU A 245 -8.65 -15.21 5.87
C LEU A 245 -7.79 -15.15 4.62
N CYS A 246 -6.64 -15.81 4.65
CA CYS A 246 -5.72 -15.88 3.54
C CYS A 246 -5.83 -17.24 2.84
N LYS A 247 -6.03 -17.26 1.53
CA LYS A 247 -6.13 -18.51 0.75
C LYS A 247 -4.79 -18.83 0.10
N SER A 248 -4.10 -19.85 0.59
CA SER A 248 -2.82 -20.28 0.02
C SER A 248 -2.97 -20.86 -1.40
N ALA A 249 -1.83 -20.95 -2.10
CA ALA A 249 -1.78 -21.44 -3.48
C ALA A 249 -2.27 -22.90 -3.64
N ASP A 250 -2.12 -23.72 -2.60
CA ASP A 250 -2.61 -25.10 -2.52
C ASP A 250 -4.09 -25.20 -2.12
N LYS A 251 -4.82 -24.07 -2.12
CA LYS A 251 -6.24 -23.96 -1.74
C LYS A 251 -6.53 -24.19 -0.26
N ALA A 252 -5.52 -24.29 0.60
CA ALA A 252 -5.73 -24.20 2.04
C ALA A 252 -6.11 -22.76 2.45
N TRP A 253 -6.73 -22.63 3.60
CA TRP A 253 -7.14 -21.37 4.19
C TRP A 253 -6.38 -21.17 5.48
N SER A 254 -5.65 -20.07 5.61
CA SER A 254 -5.10 -19.64 6.88
C SER A 254 -5.98 -18.56 7.48
N TYR A 255 -6.40 -18.76 8.73
CA TYR A 255 -7.12 -17.73 9.48
C TYR A 255 -6.15 -17.00 10.39
N GLY A 256 -6.13 -15.67 10.25
CA GLY A 256 -5.22 -14.81 10.98
C GLY A 256 -5.80 -14.22 12.26
N GLY A 257 -7.12 -14.21 12.43
CA GLY A 257 -7.81 -13.45 13.49
C GLY A 257 -8.56 -12.21 12.98
N MET A 258 -9.00 -11.39 13.92
CA MET A 258 -9.63 -10.08 13.71
C MET A 258 -8.58 -8.98 13.79
N TYR A 259 -8.42 -8.22 12.72
CA TYR A 259 -7.44 -7.14 12.61
C TYR A 259 -8.14 -5.79 12.49
N CYS A 260 -7.56 -4.77 13.11
CA CYS A 260 -7.95 -3.38 12.97
C CYS A 260 -7.01 -2.67 12.00
N CYS A 261 -7.57 -1.87 11.09
CA CYS A 261 -6.79 -0.97 10.25
C CYS A 261 -6.29 0.20 11.09
N VAL A 262 -4.98 0.31 11.27
CA VAL A 262 -4.36 1.38 12.08
C VAL A 262 -3.77 2.50 11.24
N GLY A 263 -3.52 2.24 9.96
CA GLY A 263 -2.99 3.22 9.03
C GLY A 263 -3.27 2.86 7.58
N ILE A 264 -3.30 3.89 6.73
CA ILE A 264 -3.57 3.79 5.29
C ILE A 264 -2.54 4.66 4.58
N TRP A 265 -1.85 4.08 3.61
CA TRP A 265 -0.80 4.76 2.85
C TRP A 265 -0.96 4.51 1.37
N ASP A 266 -0.51 5.46 0.56
CA ASP A 266 -0.26 5.25 -0.87
C ASP A 266 1.24 5.11 -1.00
N ILE A 267 1.71 3.99 -1.54
CA ILE A 267 3.13 3.73 -1.74
C ILE A 267 3.44 3.51 -3.23
N SER A 268 4.65 3.90 -3.63
CA SER A 268 5.18 3.64 -4.97
C SER A 268 5.76 2.22 -5.09
N GLU A 269 6.06 1.76 -6.32
CA GLU A 269 6.81 0.49 -6.52
C GLU A 269 8.21 0.56 -5.87
N GLU A 270 8.80 1.74 -5.78
CA GLU A 270 10.13 1.97 -5.21
C GLU A 270 10.13 1.82 -3.69
N GLU A 271 9.10 2.34 -3.03
CA GLU A 271 8.89 2.19 -1.58
C GLU A 271 8.50 0.76 -1.19
N LEU A 272 7.85 0.03 -2.11
CA LEU A 272 7.49 -1.37 -1.88
C LEU A 272 8.71 -2.31 -1.97
N ARG A 273 9.72 -1.97 -2.78
CA ARG A 273 10.88 -2.84 -3.05
C ARG A 273 11.67 -3.22 -1.79
N PRO A 274 11.95 -2.33 -0.82
CA PRO A 274 12.56 -2.69 0.46
C PRO A 274 11.70 -3.64 1.32
N LEU A 275 10.37 -3.51 1.25
CA LEU A 275 9.43 -4.31 2.05
C LEU A 275 9.31 -5.74 1.52
N HIS A 276 9.36 -5.90 0.20
CA HIS A 276 9.23 -7.20 -0.45
C HIS A 276 10.10 -7.26 -1.72
N PRO A 277 11.39 -7.66 -1.60
CA PRO A 277 12.33 -7.61 -2.72
C PRO A 277 11.95 -8.55 -3.87
N ASN A 278 11.14 -9.57 -3.61
CA ASN A 278 10.64 -10.46 -4.64
C ASN A 278 9.55 -9.75 -5.46
N HIS A 279 9.72 -9.69 -6.79
CA HIS A 279 8.76 -9.08 -7.71
C HIS A 279 7.39 -9.78 -7.80
N THR A 280 7.18 -10.91 -7.10
CA THR A 280 5.94 -11.70 -7.15
C THR A 280 4.74 -10.88 -6.71
N LEU A 281 4.89 -10.10 -5.64
CA LEU A 281 3.84 -9.23 -5.10
C LEU A 281 3.45 -8.15 -6.10
N MET A 282 4.43 -7.47 -6.70
CA MET A 282 4.17 -6.45 -7.71
C MET A 282 3.51 -7.04 -8.96
N ASN A 283 3.96 -8.21 -9.40
CA ASN A 283 3.34 -8.92 -10.51
C ASN A 283 1.85 -9.22 -10.21
N ALA A 284 1.53 -9.61 -8.99
CA ALA A 284 0.16 -9.85 -8.58
C ALA A 284 -0.68 -8.56 -8.50
N ILE A 285 -0.10 -7.45 -8.04
CA ILE A 285 -0.74 -6.12 -8.07
C ILE A 285 -1.04 -5.70 -9.52
N VAL A 286 -0.07 -5.82 -10.43
CA VAL A 286 -0.25 -5.53 -11.86
C VAL A 286 -1.37 -6.38 -12.46
N GLN A 287 -1.39 -7.69 -12.17
CA GLN A 287 -2.44 -8.59 -12.64
C GLN A 287 -3.83 -8.18 -12.13
N ARG A 288 -3.95 -7.78 -10.86
CA ARG A 288 -5.23 -7.34 -10.26
C ARG A 288 -5.67 -5.95 -10.69
N THR A 289 -4.74 -5.13 -11.18
CA THR A 289 -5.02 -3.81 -11.74
C THR A 289 -5.82 -3.95 -13.05
N ILE A 290 -5.71 -5.08 -13.75
CA ILE A 290 -6.43 -5.35 -15.00
C ILE A 290 -7.58 -6.33 -14.73
N MET A 291 -8.81 -5.85 -14.81
CA MET A 291 -10.00 -6.71 -14.75
C MET A 291 -10.30 -7.24 -16.15
N SER A 292 -9.67 -8.36 -16.54
CA SER A 292 -10.01 -9.02 -17.80
C SER A 292 -11.34 -9.75 -17.67
N GLY A 293 -12.41 -9.18 -18.24
CA GLY A 293 -13.74 -9.79 -18.28
C GLY A 293 -13.84 -10.98 -19.25
N SER A 294 -12.83 -11.22 -20.09
CA SER A 294 -12.83 -12.33 -21.05
C SER A 294 -11.63 -13.23 -20.82
N LYS A 295 -11.81 -14.55 -21.01
CA LYS A 295 -10.76 -15.58 -20.88
C LYS A 295 -9.59 -15.43 -21.87
N GLY A 296 -9.54 -14.36 -22.66
CA GLY A 296 -8.36 -13.99 -23.42
C GLY A 296 -7.35 -13.35 -22.48
N GLY A 297 -6.17 -13.97 -22.32
CA GLY A 297 -5.09 -13.40 -21.52
C GLY A 297 -4.82 -11.96 -21.93
N SER A 298 -4.67 -11.06 -20.95
CA SER A 298 -4.25 -9.69 -21.21
C SER A 298 -2.96 -9.73 -22.04
N ALA A 299 -2.93 -9.03 -23.18
CA ALA A 299 -1.71 -8.97 -24.00
C ALA A 299 -0.53 -8.54 -23.12
N THR A 300 0.60 -9.26 -23.19
CA THR A 300 1.80 -9.04 -22.35
C THR A 300 2.27 -7.58 -22.33
N HIS A 301 1.97 -6.83 -23.39
CA HIS A 301 2.24 -5.39 -23.50
C HIS A 301 1.49 -4.54 -22.47
N VAL A 302 0.24 -4.89 -22.12
CA VAL A 302 -0.56 -4.15 -21.14
C VAL A 302 0.04 -4.26 -19.74
N GLY A 303 0.49 -5.47 -19.35
CA GLY A 303 1.14 -5.66 -18.05
C GLY A 303 2.42 -4.85 -17.90
N LYS A 304 3.21 -4.71 -18.97
CA LYS A 304 4.42 -3.84 -18.99
C LYS A 304 4.05 -2.37 -18.83
N LEU A 305 3.03 -1.91 -19.56
CA LEU A 305 2.55 -0.53 -19.45
C LEU A 305 2.04 -0.21 -18.04
N ILE A 306 1.19 -1.06 -17.46
CA ILE A 306 0.68 -0.86 -16.09
C ILE A 306 1.81 -0.80 -15.08
N ARG A 307 2.82 -1.67 -15.21
CA ARG A 307 3.99 -1.62 -14.34
C ARG A 307 4.76 -0.30 -14.48
N GLU A 308 4.93 0.20 -15.70
CA GLU A 308 5.57 1.49 -15.94
C GLU A 308 4.78 2.66 -15.31
N LEU A 309 3.45 2.57 -15.28
CA LEU A 309 2.62 3.55 -14.58
C LEU A 309 2.84 3.52 -13.05
N TYR A 310 3.09 2.35 -12.45
CA TYR A 310 3.47 2.26 -11.03
C TYR A 310 4.87 2.82 -10.78
N ARG A 311 5.84 2.55 -11.68
CA ARG A 311 7.21 3.09 -11.55
C ARG A 311 7.27 4.60 -11.68
N SER A 312 6.52 5.16 -12.63
CA SER A 312 6.43 6.61 -12.83
C SER A 312 5.60 7.32 -11.76
N GLY A 313 4.99 6.60 -10.81
CA GLY A 313 4.10 7.16 -9.80
C GLY A 313 2.73 7.59 -10.34
N ALA A 314 2.43 7.31 -11.61
CA ALA A 314 1.11 7.55 -12.19
C ALA A 314 0.02 6.67 -11.58
N LEU A 315 0.38 5.50 -11.04
CA LEU A 315 -0.46 4.65 -10.20
C LEU A 315 0.22 4.45 -8.85
N SER A 316 -0.57 4.51 -7.78
CA SER A 316 -0.13 4.19 -6.41
C SER A 316 -0.62 2.82 -5.96
N ILE A 317 0.09 2.21 -5.03
CA ILE A 317 -0.33 1.00 -4.33
C ILE A 317 -0.95 1.44 -3.00
N ARG A 318 -2.23 1.14 -2.79
CA ARG A 318 -2.89 1.38 -1.52
C ARG A 318 -2.43 0.32 -0.51
N CYS A 319 -1.85 0.77 0.58
CA CYS A 319 -1.33 -0.05 1.66
C CYS A 319 -2.17 0.17 2.93
N TYR A 320 -2.60 -0.91 3.57
CA TYR A 320 -3.33 -0.88 4.84
C TYR A 320 -2.51 -1.56 5.91
N GLY A 321 -2.16 -0.81 6.96
CA GLY A 321 -1.54 -1.36 8.17
C GLY A 321 -2.60 -1.99 9.03
N MET A 322 -2.48 -3.29 9.24
CA MET A 322 -3.44 -4.07 10.00
C MET A 322 -2.77 -4.64 11.25
N GLU A 323 -3.40 -4.46 12.40
CA GLU A 323 -2.93 -4.99 13.68
C GLU A 323 -3.95 -5.97 14.27
N LEU A 324 -3.46 -7.12 14.72
CA LEU A 324 -4.25 -8.17 15.33
C LEU A 324 -4.83 -7.67 16.66
N VAL A 325 -6.16 -7.62 16.73
CA VAL A 325 -6.88 -7.24 17.96
C VAL A 325 -7.17 -8.46 18.82
N ARG A 326 -7.77 -9.49 18.20
CA ARG A 326 -8.19 -10.72 18.86
C ARG A 326 -8.46 -11.82 17.85
N ARG A 327 -8.65 -13.05 18.31
CA ARG A 327 -9.22 -14.13 17.51
C ARG A 327 -10.67 -14.35 17.91
N ASP A 328 -11.51 -14.66 16.92
CA ASP A 328 -12.92 -14.95 17.17
C ASP A 328 -13.08 -16.46 17.35
N ALA A 329 -13.35 -16.86 18.59
CA ALA A 329 -13.48 -18.26 18.96
C ALA A 329 -14.63 -18.96 18.20
N ALA A 330 -15.70 -18.25 17.83
CA ALA A 330 -16.82 -18.86 17.11
C ALA A 330 -16.41 -19.21 15.67
N LEU A 331 -15.66 -18.32 15.00
CA LEU A 331 -15.12 -18.58 13.67
C LEU A 331 -14.03 -19.65 13.70
N ASP A 332 -13.13 -19.61 14.69
CA ASP A 332 -12.12 -20.65 14.91
C ASP A 332 -12.78 -22.03 15.07
N ASN A 333 -13.76 -22.16 15.98
CA ASN A 333 -14.48 -23.41 16.23
C ASN A 333 -15.23 -23.92 14.98
N ALA A 334 -15.85 -23.01 14.21
CA ALA A 334 -16.53 -23.37 12.97
C ALA A 334 -15.57 -23.84 11.87
N LEU A 335 -14.38 -23.23 11.79
CA LEU A 335 -13.33 -23.68 10.88
C LEU A 335 -12.78 -25.04 11.30
N GLU A 336 -12.56 -25.25 12.60
CA GLU A 336 -12.12 -26.54 13.15
C GLU A 336 -13.13 -27.67 12.93
N SER A 337 -14.44 -27.37 13.02
CA SER A 337 -15.48 -28.38 12.77
C SER A 337 -15.63 -28.73 11.29
N CYS A 338 -15.35 -27.77 10.39
CA CYS A 338 -15.58 -27.93 8.95
C CYS A 338 -14.33 -28.32 8.14
N ALA A 339 -13.13 -28.10 8.67
CA ALA A 339 -11.87 -28.26 7.95
C ALA A 339 -10.96 -29.33 8.58
N ILE A 340 -10.06 -29.87 7.76
CA ILE A 340 -8.96 -30.69 8.25
C ILE A 340 -7.89 -29.72 8.77
N HIS A 341 -7.73 -29.66 10.09
CA HIS A 341 -6.68 -28.86 10.69
C HIS A 341 -5.32 -29.51 10.41
N ARG A 342 -4.46 -28.85 9.63
CA ARG A 342 -3.04 -29.20 9.57
C ARG A 342 -2.38 -28.63 10.81
N VAL A 343 -2.53 -29.30 11.95
CA VAL A 343 -1.53 -29.12 13.02
C VAL A 343 -0.21 -29.51 12.39
N ASP A 344 0.81 -28.66 12.45
CA ASP A 344 2.16 -28.93 11.94
C ASP A 344 2.63 -30.32 12.37
N LYS A 345 2.32 -31.32 11.55
CA LYS A 345 2.66 -32.72 11.79
C LYS A 345 4.09 -32.88 11.29
N LYS A 346 5.03 -32.19 11.93
CA LYS A 346 6.45 -32.27 11.59
C LYS A 346 7.25 -32.73 12.82
N ARG A 347 7.85 -33.91 12.62
CA ARG A 347 8.99 -34.49 13.34
C ARG A 347 8.74 -35.02 14.75
N GLY A 348 8.11 -36.18 14.79
CA GLY A 348 8.32 -37.15 15.84
C GLY A 348 7.93 -38.50 15.27
N LEU A 349 8.89 -39.19 14.63
CA LEU A 349 8.95 -40.62 14.31
C LEU A 349 10.16 -40.88 13.38
N ASP A 350 11.29 -40.27 13.73
CA ASP A 350 12.61 -40.84 13.46
C ASP A 350 13.22 -41.07 14.84
N GLU A 351 12.81 -42.16 15.49
CA GLU A 351 13.62 -42.86 16.51
C GLU A 351 12.95 -44.20 16.85
N GLU A 352 13.62 -45.25 16.40
CA GLU A 352 13.80 -46.56 17.05
C GLU A 352 12.60 -47.45 17.42
N GLU A 353 12.38 -48.48 16.59
CA GLU A 353 12.50 -49.91 16.98
C GLU A 353 12.23 -50.74 15.71
N GLY A 354 13.17 -51.50 15.15
CA GLY A 354 13.81 -52.59 15.84
C GLY A 354 13.21 -53.91 15.34
N SER A 355 13.88 -54.54 14.37
CA SER A 355 13.97 -56.00 14.20
C SER A 355 12.67 -56.83 14.18
N SER A 356 12.38 -57.48 13.05
CA SER A 356 12.28 -58.95 13.04
C SER A 356 12.40 -59.59 11.64
N ARG A 357 13.36 -60.51 11.60
CA ARG A 357 13.86 -61.38 10.54
C ARG A 357 12.83 -62.28 9.81
N LYS A 358 13.22 -62.65 8.57
CA LYS A 358 13.13 -63.98 7.91
C LYS A 358 11.78 -64.70 7.81
N LYS A 359 11.39 -65.05 6.58
CA LYS A 359 11.51 -66.45 6.08
C LYS A 359 11.37 -66.58 4.56
N GLN A 360 12.23 -67.42 4.00
CA GLN A 360 12.21 -67.96 2.65
C GLN A 360 10.85 -68.57 2.27
N LYS A 361 10.53 -68.57 0.97
CA LYS A 361 10.24 -69.84 0.28
C LYS A 361 10.48 -69.71 -1.22
N SER A 362 11.42 -70.52 -1.68
CA SER A 362 11.52 -71.05 -3.03
C SER A 362 10.30 -71.91 -3.36
N SER A 363 9.79 -71.75 -4.58
CA SER A 363 9.42 -72.82 -5.52
C SER A 363 9.33 -72.24 -6.92
#